data_AF-A0A8U8AUP8-F1
#
_entry.id   AF-A0A8U8AUP8-F1
#
_cell.length_a   1.000
_cell.length_b   1.000
_cell.length_c   1.000
_cell.angle_alpha   90.00
_cell.angle_beta   90.00
_cell.angle_gamma   90.00
#
_symmetry.space_group_name_H-M   'P 1'
#
loop_
_entity.id
_entity.type
_entity.pdbx_description
1 polymer ?
#
loop_
_entity_poly.entity_id
_entity_poly.type
_entity_poly.pdbx_seq_one_letter_code
_entity_poly.pdbx_strand_id
1 'polypeptide(L)'
;MQYLQESKFDLIFTDPILMCGPLVAEYLALPSVYFLRGFPCGMDSAAMQCPSPTSYVPRLFLDNSDSMTFSQRVKNVLVDLLELFYCKPIYDNFEELAYEVFKKKVTVTELLSRGSFWLMRYDFVFEFPRPVMPNMAFIGGINCVQKKKLSQVQNFLLFLYGKGKV
;
A
#
# COMPACT_ATOMS: atom_id res chain seq x y z
N MET A 1 -25.37 -5.62 -10.78
CA MET A 1 -25.42 -5.24 -9.35
C MET A 1 -26.49 -5.98 -8.55
N GLN A 2 -27.71 -6.19 -9.07
CA GLN A 2 -28.78 -6.91 -8.35
C GLN A 2 -28.34 -8.26 -7.76
N TYR A 3 -27.69 -9.12 -8.55
CA TYR A 3 -27.15 -10.40 -8.07
C TYR A 3 -26.24 -10.27 -6.84
N LEU A 4 -25.36 -9.26 -6.81
CA LEU A 4 -24.44 -9.04 -5.68
C LEU A 4 -25.17 -8.55 -4.43
N GLN A 5 -26.20 -7.71 -4.58
CA GLN A 5 -27.04 -7.26 -3.47
C GLN A 5 -27.88 -8.41 -2.89
N GLU A 6 -28.44 -9.26 -3.75
CA GLU A 6 -29.25 -10.41 -3.36
C GLU A 6 -28.43 -11.51 -2.68
N SER A 7 -27.15 -11.63 -3.02
CA SER A 7 -26.23 -12.63 -2.45
C SER A 7 -25.85 -12.37 -1.00
N LYS A 8 -26.12 -11.17 -0.46
CA LYS A 8 -25.89 -10.79 0.95
C LYS A 8 -24.48 -11.11 1.47
N PHE A 9 -23.45 -10.66 0.74
CA PHE A 9 -22.08 -10.76 1.22
C PHE A 9 -21.84 -9.86 2.45
N ASP A 10 -21.00 -10.30 3.37
CA ASP A 10 -20.65 -9.53 4.59
C ASP A 10 -19.41 -8.64 4.42
N LEU A 11 -18.58 -8.91 3.41
CA LEU A 11 -17.27 -8.29 3.21
C LEU A 11 -16.84 -8.32 1.74
N ILE A 12 -16.07 -7.32 1.31
CA ILE A 12 -15.32 -7.36 0.05
C ILE A 12 -13.82 -7.53 0.33
N PHE A 13 -13.22 -8.57 -0.25
CA PHE A 13 -11.77 -8.77 -0.27
C PHE A 13 -11.24 -8.48 -1.67
N THR A 14 -10.33 -7.51 -1.81
CA THR A 14 -9.93 -7.00 -3.13
C THR A 14 -8.53 -6.36 -3.15
N ASP A 15 -7.86 -6.39 -4.31
CA ASP A 15 -6.72 -5.49 -4.57
C ASP A 15 -7.28 -4.15 -5.08
N PRO A 16 -7.14 -3.06 -4.31
CA PRO A 16 -7.76 -1.79 -4.64
C PRO A 16 -7.06 -1.03 -5.78
N ILE A 17 -5.99 -1.55 -6.41
CA ILE A 17 -5.19 -0.78 -7.39
C ILE A 17 -5.99 -0.23 -8.58
N LEU A 18 -7.04 -0.93 -9.01
CA LEU A 18 -7.93 -0.51 -10.10
C LEU A 18 -9.20 0.22 -9.63
N MET A 19 -9.34 0.51 -8.34
CA MET A 19 -10.52 1.13 -7.70
C MET A 19 -11.87 0.42 -7.84
N CYS A 20 -12.02 -0.56 -8.72
CA CYS A 20 -13.28 -1.28 -8.89
C CYS A 20 -13.77 -1.94 -7.58
N GLY A 21 -12.85 -2.55 -6.83
CA GLY A 21 -13.17 -3.17 -5.54
C GLY A 21 -13.71 -2.16 -4.51
N PRO A 22 -12.96 -1.08 -4.19
CA PRO A 22 -13.45 0.02 -3.36
C PRO A 22 -14.78 0.62 -3.83
N LEU A 23 -14.97 0.83 -5.14
CA LEU A 23 -16.24 1.34 -5.69
C LEU A 23 -17.40 0.39 -5.44
N VAL A 24 -17.21 -0.92 -5.65
CA VAL A 24 -18.26 -1.91 -5.37
C VAL A 24 -18.54 -2.02 -3.88
N ALA A 25 -17.52 -1.89 -3.02
CA ALA A 25 -17.68 -1.90 -1.57
C ALA A 25 -18.53 -0.72 -1.10
N GLU A 26 -18.25 0.47 -1.62
CA GLU A 26 -19.04 1.67 -1.36
C GLU A 26 -20.48 1.52 -1.88
N TYR A 27 -20.67 1.00 -3.09
CA TYR A 27 -22.01 0.80 -3.66
C TYR A 27 -22.87 -0.17 -2.85
N LEU A 28 -22.26 -1.25 -2.36
CA LEU A 28 -22.94 -2.27 -1.56
C LEU A 28 -22.97 -1.93 -0.06
N ALA A 29 -22.34 -0.83 0.36
CA ALA A 29 -22.15 -0.45 1.76
C ALA A 29 -21.53 -1.58 2.62
N LEU A 30 -20.53 -2.27 2.07
CA LEU A 30 -19.85 -3.38 2.73
C LEU A 30 -18.45 -2.97 3.22
N PRO A 31 -17.98 -3.50 4.36
CA PRO A 31 -16.59 -3.34 4.76
C PRO A 31 -15.67 -3.97 3.71
N SER A 32 -14.52 -3.33 3.50
CA SER A 32 -13.51 -3.80 2.55
C SER A 32 -12.20 -4.15 3.23
N VAL A 33 -11.62 -5.28 2.83
CA VAL A 33 -10.25 -5.69 3.16
C VAL A 33 -9.40 -5.57 1.91
N TYR A 34 -8.38 -4.74 1.97
CA TYR A 34 -7.50 -4.46 0.85
C TYR A 34 -6.26 -5.32 0.87
N PHE A 35 -5.90 -5.90 -0.27
CA PHE A 35 -4.74 -6.75 -0.45
C PHE A 35 -3.80 -6.14 -1.51
N LEU A 36 -2.77 -5.42 -1.07
CA LEU A 36 -1.95 -4.58 -1.95
C LEU A 36 -0.49 -4.49 -1.51
N ARG A 37 0.41 -4.16 -2.44
CA ARG A 37 1.79 -3.78 -2.09
C ARG A 37 1.92 -2.28 -1.77
N GLY A 38 1.01 -1.44 -2.26
CA GLY A 38 1.05 0.00 -2.08
C GLY A 38 0.45 0.70 -3.29
N PHE A 39 0.39 2.02 -3.24
CA PHE A 39 -0.06 2.85 -4.35
C PHE A 39 1.07 3.75 -4.84
N PRO A 40 1.03 4.15 -6.13
CA PRO A 40 1.82 5.28 -6.59
C PRO A 40 1.64 6.49 -5.65
N CYS A 41 2.72 7.25 -5.47
CA CYS A 41 2.66 8.58 -4.86
C CYS A 41 2.17 8.59 -3.40
N GLY A 42 2.35 7.45 -2.71
CA GLY A 42 2.00 7.32 -1.29
C GLY A 42 0.51 7.42 -0.99
N MET A 43 -0.37 7.14 -1.95
CA MET A 43 -1.82 7.24 -1.74
C MET A 43 -2.34 6.28 -0.67
N ASP A 44 -1.71 5.12 -0.48
CA ASP A 44 -1.95 4.23 0.67
C ASP A 44 -1.74 4.97 2.00
N SER A 45 -0.63 5.72 2.10
CA SER A 45 -0.28 6.49 3.30
C SER A 45 -1.25 7.64 3.50
N ALA A 46 -1.58 8.36 2.43
CA ALA A 46 -2.50 9.49 2.47
C ALA A 46 -3.92 9.06 2.88
N ALA A 47 -4.43 7.96 2.31
CA ALA A 47 -5.74 7.40 2.64
C ALA A 47 -5.82 6.97 4.11
N MET A 48 -4.74 6.39 4.62
CA MET A 48 -4.64 5.93 6.02
C MET A 48 -4.18 7.01 7.00
N GLN A 49 -3.94 8.24 6.52
CA GLN A 49 -3.41 9.34 7.32
C GLN A 49 -2.08 9.00 8.03
N CYS A 50 -1.31 8.08 7.44
CA CYS A 50 0.02 7.72 7.90
C CYS A 50 1.02 8.80 7.44
N PRO A 51 1.75 9.47 8.35
CA PRO A 51 2.76 10.42 7.95
C PRO A 51 3.92 9.70 7.23
N SER A 52 4.36 10.27 6.11
CA SER A 52 5.53 9.80 5.35
C SER A 52 6.49 10.96 5.10
N PRO A 53 7.32 11.35 6.10
CA PRO A 53 8.12 12.56 6.00
C PRO A 53 9.24 12.46 4.96
N THR A 54 9.28 13.42 4.04
CA THR A 54 10.30 13.52 2.98
C THR A 54 11.72 13.79 3.47
N SER A 55 11.89 14.02 4.77
CA SER A 55 13.20 14.20 5.38
C SER A 55 13.97 12.87 5.52
N TYR A 56 13.30 11.74 5.71
CA TYR A 56 13.93 10.42 5.89
C TYR A 56 13.23 9.28 5.14
N VAL A 57 12.02 9.50 4.60
CA VAL A 57 11.37 8.55 3.69
C VAL A 57 11.67 9.00 2.25
N PRO A 58 12.50 8.27 1.49
CA PRO A 58 12.78 8.61 0.11
C PRO A 58 11.57 8.33 -0.78
N ARG A 59 11.34 9.22 -1.75
CA ARG A 59 10.33 9.06 -2.80
C ARG A 59 10.80 8.06 -3.84
N LEU A 60 9.84 7.42 -4.49
CA LEU A 60 10.12 6.43 -5.53
C LEU A 60 10.97 7.09 -6.65
N PHE A 61 11.85 6.29 -7.25
CA PHE A 61 12.80 6.70 -8.31
C PHE A 61 13.99 7.56 -7.87
N LEU A 62 14.03 8.06 -6.64
CA LEU A 62 15.25 8.58 -6.04
C LEU A 62 15.95 7.43 -5.31
N ASP A 63 17.07 6.94 -5.85
CA ASP A 63 17.91 5.90 -5.25
C ASP A 63 18.62 6.42 -3.98
N ASN A 64 17.81 6.72 -2.97
CA ASN A 64 18.18 7.31 -1.69
C ASN A 64 17.91 6.29 -0.57
N SER A 65 18.71 6.36 0.49
CA SER A 65 18.47 5.62 1.75
C SER A 65 17.67 6.45 2.74
N ASP A 66 17.38 5.89 3.92
CA ASP A 66 16.86 6.61 5.09
C ASP A 66 17.86 7.65 5.64
N SER A 67 19.15 7.46 5.37
CA SER A 67 20.21 8.41 5.71
C SER A 67 20.55 9.33 4.53
N MET A 68 19.75 10.37 4.32
CA MET A 68 19.97 11.39 3.27
C MET A 68 20.78 12.60 3.76
N THR A 69 21.70 13.06 2.90
CA THR A 69 22.33 14.39 3.00
C THR A 69 21.32 15.52 2.74
N PHE A 70 21.66 16.76 3.08
CA PHE A 70 20.79 17.91 2.85
C PHE A 70 20.34 18.04 1.39
N SER A 71 21.26 17.89 0.42
CA SER A 71 20.93 18.01 -1.00
C SER A 71 20.01 16.87 -1.48
N GLN A 72 20.18 15.65 -0.97
CA GLN A 72 19.26 14.54 -1.23
C GLN A 72 17.87 14.81 -0.66
N ARG A 73 17.76 15.38 0.54
CA ARG A 73 16.47 15.78 1.14
C ARG A 73 15.78 16.86 0.31
N VAL A 74 16.52 17.85 -0.17
CA VAL A 74 15.98 18.90 -1.04
C VAL A 74 15.45 18.29 -2.34
N LYS A 75 16.20 17.39 -2.98
CA LYS A 75 15.72 16.65 -4.17
C LYS A 75 14.49 15.81 -3.87
N ASN A 76 14.45 15.17 -2.71
CA ASN A 76 13.33 14.34 -2.29
C ASN A 76 12.04 15.15 -2.13
N VAL A 77 12.13 16.35 -1.54
CA VAL A 77 11.02 17.32 -1.45
C VAL A 77 10.60 17.81 -2.84
N LEU A 78 11.55 18.07 -3.75
CA LEU A 78 11.20 18.49 -5.10
C LEU A 78 10.42 17.41 -5.86
N VAL A 79 10.82 16.14 -5.73
CA VAL A 79 10.08 15.02 -6.34
C VAL A 79 8.71 14.84 -5.68
N ASP A 80 8.63 14.95 -4.35
CA ASP A 80 7.36 14.94 -3.62
C ASP A 80 6.34 15.95 -4.17
N LEU A 81 6.80 17.18 -4.43
CA LEU A 81 5.97 18.23 -5.02
C LEU A 81 5.58 17.92 -6.47
N LEU A 82 6.46 17.27 -7.23
CA LEU A 82 6.16 16.85 -8.60
C LEU A 82 5.09 15.74 -8.62
N GLU A 83 5.03 14.85 -7.62
CA GLU A 83 4.03 13.77 -7.54
C GLU A 83 2.60 14.33 -7.59
N LEU A 84 2.36 15.50 -6.98
CA LEU A 84 1.05 16.15 -7.03
C LEU A 84 0.57 16.42 -8.47
N PHE A 85 1.48 16.60 -9.42
CA PHE A 85 1.14 16.88 -10.82
C PHE A 85 1.02 15.62 -11.66
N TYR A 86 1.96 14.67 -11.56
CA TYR A 86 1.95 13.49 -12.43
C TYR A 86 1.02 12.38 -11.93
N CYS A 87 0.68 12.35 -10.64
CA CYS A 87 -0.20 11.33 -10.08
C CYS A 87 -1.67 11.69 -10.20
N LYS A 88 -1.99 12.98 -10.21
CA LYS A 88 -3.38 13.46 -10.29
C LYS A 88 -4.15 12.86 -11.49
N PRO A 89 -3.62 12.86 -12.73
CA PRO A 89 -4.31 12.25 -13.87
C PRO A 89 -4.60 10.76 -13.74
N ILE A 90 -3.81 10.02 -12.95
CA ILE A 90 -4.03 8.59 -12.70
C ILE A 90 -5.34 8.39 -11.92
N TYR A 91 -5.62 9.29 -10.99
CA TYR A 91 -6.75 9.17 -10.06
C TYR A 91 -8.01 9.89 -10.52
N ASP A 92 -7.88 10.99 -11.28
CA ASP A 92 -9.01 11.77 -11.81
C ASP A 92 -10.01 10.88 -12.58
N ASN A 93 -9.53 9.91 -13.39
CA ASN A 93 -10.39 8.98 -14.13
C ASN A 93 -11.27 8.11 -13.19
N PHE A 94 -10.73 7.71 -12.04
CA PHE A 94 -11.48 6.94 -11.06
C PHE A 94 -12.46 7.80 -10.27
N GLU A 95 -12.13 9.07 -9.99
CA GLU A 95 -13.05 10.02 -9.37
C GLU A 95 -14.23 10.36 -10.30
N GLU A 96 -13.97 10.48 -11.61
CA GLU A 96 -15.02 10.67 -12.62
C GLU A 96 -15.97 9.46 -12.64
N LEU A 97 -15.43 8.24 -12.69
CA LEU A 97 -16.24 7.02 -12.61
C LEU A 97 -17.04 6.94 -11.31
N ALA A 98 -16.43 7.28 -10.16
CA ALA A 98 -17.11 7.34 -8.88
C ALA A 98 -18.28 8.34 -8.91
N TYR A 99 -18.07 9.51 -9.52
CA TYR A 99 -19.10 10.51 -9.69
C TYR A 99 -20.25 10.02 -10.58
N GLU A 100 -19.94 9.31 -11.67
CA GLU A 100 -20.96 8.74 -12.56
C GLU A 100 -21.84 7.70 -11.85
N VAL A 101 -21.23 6.85 -11.01
CA VAL A 101 -21.90 5.76 -10.30
C VAL A 101 -22.71 6.28 -9.11
N PHE A 102 -22.12 7.13 -8.26
CA PHE A 102 -22.73 7.58 -7.01
C PHE A 102 -23.49 8.91 -7.13
N LYS A 103 -23.31 9.65 -8.24
CA LYS A 103 -23.80 11.02 -8.42
C LYS A 103 -23.34 11.98 -7.32
N LYS A 104 -22.20 11.68 -6.68
CA LYS A 104 -21.56 12.45 -5.61
C LYS A 104 -20.06 12.55 -5.89
N LYS A 105 -19.48 13.73 -5.61
CA LYS A 105 -18.02 13.90 -5.65
C LYS A 105 -17.40 13.15 -4.48
N VAL A 106 -16.55 12.16 -4.79
CA VAL A 106 -15.77 11.39 -3.83
C VAL A 106 -14.35 11.31 -4.37
N THR A 107 -13.37 11.62 -3.54
CA THR A 107 -11.95 11.50 -3.94
C THR A 107 -11.47 10.07 -3.78
N VAL A 108 -10.43 9.67 -4.53
CA VAL A 108 -9.85 8.32 -4.37
C VAL A 108 -9.32 8.11 -2.95
N THR A 109 -8.68 9.13 -2.37
CA THR A 109 -8.18 9.10 -0.99
C THR A 109 -9.31 8.87 0.01
N GLU A 110 -10.48 9.50 -0.18
CA GLU A 110 -11.66 9.31 0.66
C GLU A 110 -12.28 7.92 0.49
N LEU A 111 -12.32 7.41 -0.75
CA LEU A 111 -12.85 6.07 -1.01
C LEU A 111 -11.96 4.99 -0.35
N LEU A 112 -10.64 5.16 -0.45
CA LEU A 112 -9.68 4.25 0.16
C LEU A 112 -9.64 4.35 1.68
N SER A 113 -9.81 5.54 2.27
CA SER A 113 -9.79 5.71 3.73
C SER A 113 -10.91 4.95 4.46
N ARG A 114 -11.96 4.54 3.74
CA ARG A 114 -13.07 3.70 4.23
C ARG A 114 -12.71 2.21 4.30
N GLY A 115 -11.51 1.83 3.83
CA GLY A 115 -10.99 0.47 3.94
C GLY A 115 -10.89 0.02 5.40
N SER A 116 -11.55 -1.08 5.73
CA SER A 116 -11.61 -1.57 7.11
C SER A 116 -10.29 -2.20 7.55
N PHE A 117 -9.62 -2.95 6.67
CA PHE A 117 -8.34 -3.58 6.98
C PHE A 117 -7.41 -3.62 5.76
N TRP A 118 -6.11 -3.46 5.99
CA TRP A 118 -5.11 -3.36 4.94
C TRP A 118 -4.07 -4.47 5.11
N LEU A 119 -4.08 -5.41 4.17
CA LEU A 119 -3.12 -6.50 4.06
C LEU A 119 -2.02 -6.09 3.09
N MET A 120 -0.91 -5.63 3.67
CA MET A 120 0.25 -5.15 2.94
C MET A 120 1.09 -6.34 2.49
N ARG A 121 1.25 -6.54 1.18
CA ARG A 121 1.94 -7.68 0.53
C ARG A 121 3.46 -7.62 0.66
N TYR A 122 3.97 -7.10 1.76
CA TYR A 122 5.38 -6.92 2.04
C TYR A 122 5.63 -6.99 3.53
N ASP A 123 6.90 -7.18 3.89
CA ASP A 123 7.36 -7.16 5.28
C ASP A 123 7.94 -5.79 5.62
N PHE A 124 7.75 -5.33 6.85
CA PHE A 124 8.23 -4.03 7.31
C PHE A 124 9.75 -3.89 7.20
N VAL A 125 10.51 -5.00 7.19
CA VAL A 125 11.98 -5.00 7.03
C VAL A 125 12.43 -4.41 5.69
N PHE A 126 11.59 -4.45 4.66
CA PHE A 126 11.92 -3.94 3.32
C PHE A 126 11.47 -2.49 3.09
N GLU A 127 10.82 -1.86 4.06
CA GLU A 127 10.32 -0.51 3.93
C GLU A 127 11.00 0.46 4.90
N PHE A 128 11.00 1.73 4.52
CA PHE A 128 11.54 2.78 5.37
C PHE A 128 10.69 2.96 6.63
N PRO A 129 11.31 3.30 7.78
CA PRO A 129 10.61 3.42 9.05
C PRO A 129 9.61 4.57 8.97
N ARG A 130 8.31 4.25 8.94
CA ARG A 130 7.22 5.22 8.99
C ARG A 130 6.05 4.68 9.81
N PRO A 131 5.26 5.53 10.46
CA PRO A 131 4.10 5.08 11.22
C PRO A 131 3.07 4.38 10.34
N VAL A 132 2.41 3.37 10.91
CA VAL A 132 1.35 2.58 10.28
C VAL A 132 0.13 2.54 11.18
N MET A 133 -1.05 2.39 10.59
CA MET A 133 -2.30 2.33 11.35
C MET A 133 -2.54 0.94 11.94
N PRO A 134 -3.26 0.81 13.08
CA PRO A 134 -3.54 -0.48 13.71
C PRO A 134 -4.33 -1.48 12.85
N ASN A 135 -5.06 -1.00 11.84
CA ASN A 135 -5.79 -1.84 10.89
C ASN A 135 -4.97 -2.21 9.65
N MET A 136 -3.64 -2.04 9.70
CA MET A 136 -2.70 -2.50 8.67
C MET A 136 -1.90 -3.69 9.19
N ALA A 137 -1.78 -4.74 8.39
CA ALA A 137 -0.94 -5.90 8.69
C ALA A 137 -0.01 -6.23 7.53
N PHE A 138 1.26 -6.46 7.85
CA PHE A 138 2.29 -6.87 6.92
C PHE A 138 2.25 -8.39 6.76
N ILE A 139 1.93 -8.83 5.54
CA ILE A 139 1.84 -10.25 5.17
C ILE A 139 2.91 -10.61 4.14
N GLY A 140 4.13 -10.13 4.37
CA GLY A 140 5.30 -10.56 3.62
C GLY A 140 5.49 -12.08 3.71
N GLY A 141 6.04 -12.69 2.66
CA GLY A 141 6.39 -14.12 2.68
C GLY A 141 5.21 -15.09 2.51
N ILE A 142 3.98 -14.63 2.31
CA ILE A 142 2.82 -15.51 2.06
C ILE A 142 2.97 -16.43 0.84
N ASN A 143 3.81 -16.04 -0.13
CA ASN A 143 4.08 -16.84 -1.34
C ASN A 143 5.13 -17.93 -1.09
N CYS A 144 5.75 -18.00 0.09
CA CYS A 144 6.72 -19.03 0.41
C CYS A 144 6.04 -20.36 0.73
N VAL A 145 6.45 -21.42 0.04
CA VAL A 145 6.03 -22.79 0.37
C VAL A 145 6.55 -23.15 1.76
N GLN A 146 5.77 -23.92 2.52
CA GLN A 146 6.13 -24.42 3.85
C GLN A 146 7.53 -25.06 3.80
N LYS A 147 8.48 -24.49 4.54
CA LYS A 147 9.88 -24.94 4.52
C LYS A 147 9.97 -26.40 4.96
N LYS A 148 10.54 -27.27 4.11
CA LYS A 148 11.11 -28.54 4.58
C LYS A 148 12.17 -28.22 5.64
N LYS A 149 12.25 -29.02 6.72
CA LYS A 149 13.32 -28.89 7.73
C LYS A 149 14.67 -28.91 7.01
N LEU A 150 15.45 -27.85 7.22
CA LEU A 150 16.83 -27.79 6.73
C LEU A 150 17.64 -28.89 7.41
N SER A 151 18.47 -29.58 6.63
CA SER A 151 19.42 -30.55 7.20
C SER A 151 20.47 -29.83 8.06
N GLN A 152 21.01 -30.49 9.08
CA GLN A 152 22.03 -29.88 9.98
C GLN A 152 23.22 -29.27 9.20
N VAL A 153 23.60 -29.90 8.08
CA VAL A 153 24.70 -29.42 7.22
C VAL A 153 24.37 -28.09 6.55
N GLN A 154 23.12 -27.89 6.11
CA GLN A 154 22.69 -26.63 5.50
C GLN A 154 22.58 -25.49 6.53
N ASN A 155 22.20 -25.80 7.76
CA ASN A 155 22.22 -24.82 8.86
C ASN A 155 23.65 -24.39 9.19
N PHE A 156 24.60 -25.34 9.21
CA PHE A 156 26.01 -25.04 9.46
C PHE A 156 26.61 -24.22 8.31
N LEU A 157 26.28 -24.54 7.06
CA LEU A 157 26.70 -23.75 5.90
C LEU A 157 26.10 -22.34 5.90
N LEU A 158 24.82 -22.17 6.23
CA LEU A 158 24.21 -20.84 6.40
C LEU A 158 24.85 -20.04 7.54
N PHE A 159 25.25 -20.69 8.63
CA PHE A 159 25.98 -20.05 9.72
C PHE A 159 27.40 -19.64 9.30
N LEU A 160 28.09 -20.45 8.50
CA LEU A 160 29.44 -20.17 8.03
C LEU A 160 29.49 -19.16 6.87
N TYR A 161 28.51 -19.18 5.97
CA TYR A 161 28.41 -18.27 4.81
C TYR A 161 27.57 -17.02 5.11
N GLY A 162 26.77 -17.03 6.16
CA GLY A 162 26.02 -15.87 6.67
C GLY A 162 26.91 -14.92 7.48
N LYS A 163 27.98 -14.41 6.87
CA LYS A 163 28.72 -13.28 7.45
C LYS A 163 27.94 -11.98 7.24
N GLY A 164 27.38 -11.47 8.34
CA GLY A 164 27.35 -10.04 8.64
C GLY A 164 26.06 -9.28 8.33
N LYS A 165 25.15 -9.25 9.30
CA LYS A 165 24.63 -8.02 9.97
C LYS A 165 23.46 -8.43 10.87
N VAL A 166 23.79 -8.75 12.12
CA VAL A 166 22.99 -8.31 13.27
C VAL A 166 23.53 -6.94 13.65
#